data_AF-A0A259PNR5-F1
#
_entry.id   AF-A0A259PNR5-F1
#
_cell.length_a   1.000
_cell.length_b   1.000
_cell.length_c   1.000
_cell.angle_alpha   90.00
_cell.angle_beta   90.00
_cell.angle_gamma   90.00
#
_symmetry.space_group_name_H-M   'P 1'
#
loop_
_entity.id
_entity.type
_entity.pdbx_description
1 polymer ?
#
loop_
_entity_poly.entity_id
_entity_poly.type
_entity_poly.pdbx_seq_one_letter_code
_entity_poly.pdbx_strand_id
1 'polypeptide(L)' 'MLEDQATLLLLIRHGETEWNRSARIQGHTDIALNARGQAQAEAVAEALGDTEIHAVYASDLLRAR' A
#
# COMPACT_ATOMS: atom_id res chain seq x y z
N MET A 1 -31.80 12.22 13.23
CA MET A 1 -30.79 11.29 13.77
C MET A 1 -29.64 11.33 12.80
N LEU A 2 -28.56 12.02 13.13
CA LEU A 2 -27.34 11.96 12.33
C LEU A 2 -26.74 10.59 12.62
N GLU A 3 -26.79 9.69 11.64
CA GLU A 3 -25.99 8.48 11.69
C GLU A 3 -24.54 8.91 11.85
N ASP A 4 -23.87 8.36 12.87
CA ASP A 4 -22.45 8.58 13.10
C ASP A 4 -21.71 7.88 11.95
N GLN A 5 -21.51 8.60 10.85
CA GLN A 5 -20.86 8.10 9.64
C GLN A 5 -19.36 8.00 9.92
N ALA A 6 -18.94 6.87 10.47
CA ALA A 6 -17.53 6.57 10.69
C ALA A 6 -16.81 6.40 9.36
N THR A 7 -15.63 7.01 9.22
CA THR A 7 -14.75 6.77 8.08
C THR A 7 -13.90 5.53 8.34
N LEU A 8 -14.06 4.49 7.51
CA LEU A 8 -13.16 3.34 7.51
C LEU A 8 -11.86 3.70 6.79
N LEU A 9 -10.73 3.61 7.50
CA LEU A 9 -9.41 3.79 6.91
C LEU A 9 -8.72 2.44 6.72
N LEU A 10 -8.47 2.07 5.47
CA LEU A 10 -7.68 0.91 5.11
C LEU A 10 -6.21 1.31 5.02
N LEU A 11 -5.39 0.89 6.00
CA LEU A 11 -3.97 1.19 6.04
C LEU A 11 -3.16 0.04 5.44
N ILE A 12 -2.72 0.22 4.21
CA ILE A 12 -1.97 -0.79 3.47
C ILE A 12 -0.51 -0.34 3.39
N ARG A 13 0.41 -1.18 3.88
CA ARG A 13 1.85 -0.97 3.69
C ARG A 13 2.22 -1.35 2.25
N HIS A 14 3.12 -0.58 1.64
CA HIS A 14 3.71 -0.95 0.36
C HIS A 14 4.31 -2.36 0.36
N GLY A 15 4.38 -2.98 -0.82
CA GLY A 15 5.02 -4.27 -1.01
C GLY A 15 6.53 -4.27 -0.69
N GLU A 16 7.11 -5.46 -0.70
CA GLU A 16 8.53 -5.67 -0.45
C GLU A 16 9.42 -4.95 -1.49
N THR A 17 10.47 -4.30 -0.99
CA THR A 17 11.59 -3.80 -1.80
C THR A 17 12.86 -4.60 -1.48
N GLU A 18 13.87 -4.47 -2.33
CA GLU A 18 15.17 -5.11 -2.10
C GLU A 18 15.83 -4.68 -0.78
N TRP A 19 15.55 -3.46 -0.31
CA TRP A 19 16.08 -2.96 0.96
C TRP A 19 15.35 -3.55 2.16
N ASN A 20 14.05 -3.82 2.05
CA ASN A 20 13.33 -4.53 3.11
C ASN A 20 13.89 -5.96 3.24
N ARG A 21 14.11 -6.65 2.11
CA ARG A 21 14.67 -8.00 2.06
C ARG A 21 16.07 -8.10 2.66
N SER A 22 16.90 -7.07 2.44
CA SER A 22 18.27 -6.99 2.98
C SER A 22 18.37 -6.29 4.35
N ALA A 23 17.24 -6.07 5.03
CA ALA A 23 17.18 -5.42 6.35
C ALA A 23 17.87 -4.04 6.42
N ARG A 24 17.80 -3.28 5.33
CA ARG A 24 18.35 -1.92 5.23
C ARG A 24 17.30 -0.89 5.62
N ILE A 25 17.73 0.15 6.33
CA ILE A 25 16.89 1.30 6.67
C ILE A 25 16.47 2.01 5.38
N GLN A 26 15.17 2.24 5.21
CA GLN A 26 14.60 2.88 4.03
C GLN A 26 13.70 4.05 4.46
N GLY A 27 14.24 5.27 4.36
CA GLY A 27 13.50 6.52 4.57
C GLY A 27 12.96 7.07 3.25
N HIS A 28 13.37 8.28 2.86
CA HIS A 28 12.99 8.90 1.58
C HIS A 28 13.77 8.37 0.36
N THR A 29 14.67 7.41 0.54
CA THR A 29 15.32 6.74 -0.61
C THR A 29 14.26 6.01 -1.43
N ASP A 30 14.19 6.35 -2.71
CA ASP A 30 13.15 5.87 -3.60
C ASP A 30 13.57 4.56 -4.29
N ILE A 31 13.28 3.44 -3.62
CA ILE A 31 13.53 2.09 -4.15
C ILE A 31 12.18 1.48 -4.51
N ALA A 32 12.05 1.04 -5.76
CA ALA A 32 10.85 0.38 -6.27
C ALA A 32 10.59 -0.98 -5.60
N LEU A 33 9.37 -1.49 -5.78
CA LEU A 33 8.99 -2.85 -5.41
C LEU A 33 9.87 -3.86 -6.14
N ASN A 34 10.21 -4.96 -5.47
CA ASN A 34 10.76 -6.13 -6.14
C ASN A 34 9.61 -7.02 -6.67
N ALA A 35 9.95 -8.13 -7.34
CA ALA A 35 8.94 -9.04 -7.91
C ALA A 35 7.96 -9.59 -6.86
N ARG A 36 8.44 -9.84 -5.62
CA ARG A 36 7.59 -10.26 -4.51
C ARG A 36 6.67 -9.13 -4.05
N GLY A 37 7.16 -7.89 -4.00
CA GLY A 37 6.37 -6.71 -3.69
C GLY A 37 5.27 -6.45 -4.72
N GLN A 38 5.55 -6.66 -6.01
CA GLN A 38 4.56 -6.57 -7.08
C GLN A 38 3.45 -7.61 -6.92
N ALA A 39 3.82 -8.87 -6.69
CA ALA A 39 2.84 -9.93 -6.41
C ALA A 39 2.01 -9.67 -5.14
N GLN A 40 2.60 -9.04 -4.11
CA GLN A 40 1.86 -8.60 -2.92
C GLN A 40 0.84 -7.51 -3.24
N ALA A 41 1.20 -6.54 -4.10
CA ALA A 41 0.28 -5.49 -4.53
C ALA A 41 -0.89 -6.05 -5.35
N GLU A 42 -0.61 -7.01 -6.24
CA GLU A 42 -1.64 -7.73 -7.00
C GLU A 42 -2.60 -8.49 -6.08
N ALA A 43 -2.09 -9.20 -5.06
CA ALA A 43 -2.92 -9.92 -4.10
C ALA A 43 -3.83 -8.98 -3.29
N VAL A 44 -3.36 -7.76 -2.96
CA VAL A 44 -4.19 -6.73 -2.31
C VAL A 44 -5.29 -6.25 -3.26
N ALA A 45 -4.96 -6.02 -4.53
CA ALA A 45 -5.94 -5.61 -5.53
C ALA A 45 -7.04 -6.67 -5.72
N GLU A 46 -6.67 -7.96 -5.74
CA GLU A 46 -7.62 -9.07 -5.77
C GLU A 46 -8.50 -9.10 -4.51
N ALA A 47 -7.90 -8.98 -3.32
CA ALA A 47 -8.63 -9.02 -2.05
C ALA A 47 -9.61 -7.85 -1.86
N LEU A 48 -9.31 -6.69 -2.45
CA LEU A 48 -10.13 -5.49 -2.36
C LEU A 48 -11.02 -5.24 -3.58
N GLY A 49 -11.03 -6.15 -4.57
CA GLY A 49 -11.68 -5.93 -5.87
C GLY A 49 -13.16 -5.53 -5.79
N ASP A 50 -13.88 -6.02 -4.80
CA ASP A 50 -15.31 -5.72 -4.57
C ASP A 50 -15.55 -4.69 -3.45
N THR A 51 -14.48 -4.11 -2.88
CA THR A 51 -14.60 -3.12 -1.80
C THR A 51 -14.89 -1.73 -2.39
N GLU A 52 -15.91 -1.05 -1.87
CA GLU A 52 -16.18 0.34 -2.23
C GLU A 52 -15.10 1.28 -1.66
N ILE A 53 -14.28 1.84 -2.54
CA ILE A 53 -13.20 2.77 -2.20
C ILE A 53 -13.56 4.17 -2.67
N HIS A 54 -13.81 5.06 -1.72
CA HIS A 54 -14.15 6.46 -1.98
C HIS A 54 -12.94 7.33 -2.36
N ALA A 55 -11.75 6.98 -1.85
CA ALA A 55 -10.51 7.70 -2.11
C ALA A 55 -9.29 6.81 -1.88
N VAL A 56 -8.20 7.08 -2.60
CA VAL A 56 -6.90 6.44 -2.44
C VAL A 56 -5.85 7.52 -2.20
N TYR A 57 -5.01 7.31 -1.18
CA TYR A 57 -3.89 8.18 -0.84
C TYR A 57 -2.62 7.34 -0.75
N ALA A 58 -1.53 7.87 -1.29
CA ALA A 58 -0.21 7.26 -1.25
C ALA A 58 0.86 8.34 -1.07
N SER A 59 2.03 7.95 -0.59
CA SER A 59 3.20 8.83 -0.67
C SER A 59 3.67 8.97 -2.13
N ASP A 60 4.52 9.97 -2.37
CA ASP A 60 5.14 10.25 -3.66
C ASP A 60 6.24 9.25 -4.08
N LEU A 61 6.51 8.23 -3.25
CA LEU A 61 7.58 7.27 -3.45
C LEU A 61 7.13 6.11 -4.36
N LEU A 62 8.01 5.64 -5.25
CA LEU A 62 7.72 4.60 -6.24
C LEU A 62 7.14 3.32 -5.65
N ARG A 63 7.52 2.96 -4.43
CA ARG A 63 7.01 1.76 -3.74
C ARG A 63 5.55 1.87 -3.32
N ALA A 64 4.99 3.07 -3.21
CA ALA A 64 3.61 3.31 -2.80
C ALA A 64 2.71 3.76 -3.96
N ARG A 65 3.26 3.95 -5.17
CA ARG A 65 2.55 4.42 -6.36
C ARG A 65 1.99 3.28 -7.19
#